data_AF-A0A534NZR3-F1
#
_entry.id   AF-A0A534NZR3-F1
#
_cell.length_a   1.000
_cell.length_b   1.000
_cell.length_c   1.000
_cell.angle_alpha   90.00
_cell.angle_beta   90.00
_cell.angle_gamma   90.00
#
_symmetry.space_group_name_H-M   'P 1'
#
loop_
_entity.id
_entity.type
_entity.pdbx_description
1 polymer ?
#
loop_
_entity_poly.entity_id
_entity_poly.type
_entity_poly.pdbx_seq_one_letter_code
_entity_poly.pdbx_strand_id
1 'polypeptide(L)' 'GVECRKDGGVLDEIPAAYKDIGKVMEQQKDLVEVVAELRQVLCVKG' A
#
# COMPACT_ATOMS: atom_id res chain seq x y z
N GLY A 1 9.46 0.90 6.39
CA GLY A 1 9.29 1.12 4.94
C GLY A 1 9.28 -0.22 4.24
N VAL A 2 8.76 -0.29 3.03
CA VAL A 2 8.77 -1.49 2.17
C VAL A 2 9.92 -1.37 1.19
N GLU A 3 10.75 -2.41 1.09
CA GLU A 3 11.80 -2.44 0.08
C GLU A 3 11.17 -2.65 -1.31
N CYS A 4 11.52 -1.79 -2.26
CA CYS A 4 10.92 -1.80 -3.57
C CYS A 4 11.87 -1.23 -4.63
N ARG A 5 11.74 -1.77 -5.85
CA ARG A 5 12.36 -1.20 -7.05
C ARG A 5 11.74 0.17 -7.35
N LYS A 6 12.57 1.15 -7.73
CA LYS A 6 12.17 2.57 -7.95
C LYS A 6 12.66 3.15 -9.28
N ASP A 7 12.91 2.32 -10.28
CA ASP A 7 13.26 2.79 -11.62
C ASP A 7 12.03 3.33 -12.39
N GLY A 8 12.29 3.95 -13.53
CA GLY A 8 11.25 4.60 -14.34
C GLY A 8 10.14 3.68 -14.83
N GLY A 9 10.33 2.36 -14.82
CA GLY A 9 9.30 1.39 -15.21
C GLY A 9 8.27 1.08 -14.12
N VAL A 10 8.51 1.51 -12.87
CA VAL A 10 7.64 1.18 -11.71
C VAL A 10 7.43 2.34 -10.73
N LEU A 11 7.87 3.54 -11.10
CA LEU A 11 7.90 4.71 -10.23
C LEU A 11 6.50 5.17 -9.81
N ASP A 12 5.53 5.06 -10.69
CA ASP A 12 4.12 5.40 -10.49
C ASP A 12 3.36 4.42 -9.60
N GLU A 13 3.94 3.25 -9.35
CA GLU A 13 3.34 2.22 -8.52
C GLU A 13 4.10 2.03 -7.18
N ILE A 14 5.13 2.82 -6.88
CA ILE A 14 5.85 2.67 -5.60
C ILE A 14 4.88 2.95 -4.44
N PRO A 15 5.13 2.42 -3.22
CA PRO A 15 4.23 2.64 -2.08
C PRO A 15 3.87 4.12 -1.83
N ALA A 16 4.81 5.04 -2.11
CA ALA A 16 4.61 6.48 -1.95
C ALA A 16 3.74 7.14 -3.05
N ALA A 17 3.42 6.44 -4.14
CA ALA A 17 2.53 6.93 -5.19
C ALA A 17 1.04 6.81 -4.79
N TYR A 18 0.73 6.03 -3.76
CA TYR A 18 -0.64 5.81 -3.27
C TYR A 18 -0.95 6.61 -2.01
N LYS A 19 -2.24 6.70 -1.69
CA LYS A 19 -2.73 7.22 -0.41
C LYS A 19 -2.32 6.27 0.73
N ASP A 20 -2.22 6.82 1.93
CA ASP A 20 -2.11 6.01 3.14
C ASP A 20 -3.35 5.11 3.28
N ILE A 21 -3.13 3.80 3.31
CA ILE A 21 -4.20 2.80 3.42
C ILE A 21 -4.95 2.92 4.75
N GLY A 22 -4.27 3.30 5.84
CA GLY A 22 -4.90 3.49 7.15
C GLY A 22 -5.97 4.58 7.10
N LYS A 23 -5.66 5.70 6.43
CA LYS A 23 -6.62 6.79 6.20
C LYS A 23 -7.81 6.35 5.35
N VAL A 24 -7.57 5.52 4.33
CA VAL A 24 -8.64 4.99 3.48
C VAL A 24 -9.57 4.07 4.28
N MET A 25 -9.00 3.17 5.09
CA MET A 25 -9.79 2.24 5.90
C MET A 25 -10.59 2.95 7.00
N GLU A 26 -10.02 3.99 7.63
CA GLU A 26 -10.73 4.81 8.63
C GLU A 26 -11.99 5.46 8.04
N GLN A 27 -11.92 5.94 6.80
CA GLN A 27 -13.05 6.56 6.10
C GLN A 27 -14.16 5.56 5.74
N GLN A 28 -13.88 4.25 5.76
CA GLN A 28 -14.82 3.20 5.38
C GLN A 28 -15.30 2.36 6.58
N LYS A 29 -14.93 2.72 7.81
CA LYS A 29 -15.21 1.96 9.04
C LYS A 29 -16.68 1.58 9.26
N ASP A 30 -17.62 2.36 8.71
CA ASP A 30 -19.06 2.13 8.85
C ASP A 30 -19.58 1.08 7.85
N LEU A 31 -18.79 0.70 6.84
CA LEU A 31 -19.16 -0.19 5.74
C LEU A 31 -18.37 -1.50 5.70
N VAL A 32 -17.19 -1.55 6.33
CA VAL A 32 -16.29 -2.70 6.28
C VAL A 32 -15.71 -3.02 7.65
N GLU A 33 -15.38 -4.30 7.86
CA GLU A 33 -14.68 -4.79 9.03
C GLU A 33 -13.26 -5.22 8.67
N VAL A 34 -12.26 -4.80 9.45
CA VAL A 34 -10.87 -5.25 9.29
C VAL A 34 -10.70 -6.57 10.02
N VAL A 35 -10.59 -7.66 9.26
CA VAL A 35 -10.38 -9.01 9.81
C VAL A 35 -8.91 -9.33 10.09
N ALA A 36 -7.99 -8.69 9.37
CA ALA A 36 -6.55 -8.84 9.53
C ALA A 36 -5.80 -7.67 8.88
N GLU A 37 -4.62 -7.36 9.41
CA GLU A 37 -3.68 -6.40 8.81
C GLU A 37 -2.40 -7.14 8.38
N LEU A 38 -1.98 -6.92 7.12
CA LEU A 38 -0.77 -7.52 6.58
C LEU A 38 0.29 -6.45 6.34
N ARG A 39 1.47 -6.66 6.93
CA ARG A 39 2.62 -5.78 6.73
C ARG A 39 3.49 -6.27 5.59
N GLN A 40 3.60 -5.48 4.54
CA GLN A 40 4.50 -5.79 3.43
C GLN A 40 5.97 -5.70 3.84
N VAL A 41 6.79 -6.61 3.28
CA VAL A 41 8.24 -6.68 3.51
C VAL A 41 9.03 -6.34 2.24
N LEU A 42 8.61 -6.88 1.08
CA LEU A 42 9.24 -6.66 -0.22
C LEU A 42 8.17 -6.44 -1.29
N CYS A 43 8.46 -5.59 -2.27
CA CYS A 43 7.65 -5.38 -3.48
C CYS A 43 8.44 -5.83 -4.70
N VAL A 44 7.96 -6.89 -5.38
CA VAL A 44 8.53 -7.38 -6.64
C VAL A 44 7.53 -7.09 -7.76
N LYS A 45 8.01 -6.47 -8.84
CA LYS A 45 7.24 -6.09 -10.02
C LYS A 45 7.91 -6.59 -11.29
N GLY A 46 7.10 -6.90 -12.30
CA GLY A 46 7.53 -7.29 -13.65
C GLY A 46 8.27 -6.18 -14.37
#